data_AF-X1UWX2-F1
#
_entry.id   AF-X1UWX2-F1
#
_cell.length_a   1.000
_cell.length_b   1.000
_cell.length_c   1.000
_cell.angle_alpha   90.00
_cell.angle_beta   90.00
_cell.angle_gamma   90.00
#
_symmetry.space_group_name_H-M   'P 1'
#
loop_
_entity.id
_entity.type
_entity.pdbx_description
1 polymer ?
#
loop_
_entity_poly.entity_id
_entity_poly.type
_entity_poly.pdbx_seq_one_letter_code
_entity_poly.pdbx_strand_id
1 'polypeptide(L)'
;YQTKRVLRFTVPIDQVVRIITGEILQTKLYEAGGEEIARTSRGLITFLEPNKVLAKEIVEWDYPFDVSWKNQQAKFYRDTLKVDLPSHMPTMVFTPGTALIFNILSTSTIPSTVHTNTRFSFHVQLFNGSYAQYIEYKTRIAVVGDVAKVMGKR
;
A
#
# COMPACT_ATOMS: atom_id res chain seq x y z
N TYR A 1 6.97 5.24 -20.37
CA TYR A 1 6.43 4.23 -19.44
C TYR A 1 4.92 4.32 -19.47
N GLN A 2 4.23 3.18 -19.57
CA GLN A 2 2.79 3.10 -19.32
C GLN A 2 2.57 2.94 -17.82
N THR A 3 1.60 3.67 -17.27
CA THR A 3 1.10 3.44 -15.91
C THR A 3 -0.13 2.57 -15.98
N LYS A 4 -0.06 1.38 -15.39
CA LYS A 4 -1.20 0.46 -15.32
C LYS A 4 -1.49 0.12 -13.88
N ARG A 5 -2.78 0.22 -13.52
CA ARG A 5 -3.30 -0.26 -12.26
C ARG A 5 -3.30 -1.78 -12.30
N VAL A 6 -2.62 -2.39 -11.34
CA VAL A 6 -2.54 -3.85 -11.22
C VAL A 6 -3.48 -4.37 -10.15
N LEU A 7 -3.59 -3.65 -9.03
CA LEU A 7 -4.50 -4.00 -7.96
C LEU A 7 -5.14 -2.75 -7.37
N ARG A 8 -6.42 -2.85 -7.03
CA ARG A 8 -7.11 -1.91 -6.15
C ARG A 8 -7.73 -2.69 -5.00
N PHE A 9 -7.34 -2.33 -3.80
CA PHE A 9 -7.93 -2.83 -2.57
C PHE A 9 -8.70 -1.70 -1.91
N THR A 10 -10.00 -1.91 -1.63
CA THR A 10 -10.80 -0.93 -0.90
C THR A 10 -10.97 -1.40 0.53
N VAL A 11 -10.65 -0.53 1.49
CA VAL A 11 -10.76 -0.83 2.92
C VAL A 11 -12.23 -1.17 3.25
N PRO A 12 -12.52 -2.36 3.80
CA PRO A 12 -13.87 -2.76 4.19
C PRO A 12 -14.51 -1.81 5.21
N ILE A 13 -15.83 -1.83 5.28
CA ILE A 13 -16.61 -0.86 6.07
C ILE A 13 -16.34 -0.94 7.58
N ASP A 14 -15.96 -2.11 8.06
CA ASP A 14 -15.74 -2.45 9.47
C ASP A 14 -14.25 -2.49 9.85
N GLN A 15 -13.35 -2.20 8.91
CA GLN A 15 -11.91 -2.34 9.09
C GLN A 15 -11.18 -1.00 9.04
N VAL A 16 -10.07 -0.96 9.76
CA VAL A 16 -9.06 0.09 9.63
C VAL A 16 -7.74 -0.60 9.31
N VAL A 17 -7.13 -0.14 8.23
CA VAL A 17 -5.89 -0.71 7.72
C VAL A 17 -4.76 0.28 7.97
N ARG A 18 -3.64 -0.22 8.46
CA ARG A 18 -2.43 0.56 8.68
C ARG A 18 -1.31 -0.01 7.83
N ILE A 19 -0.56 0.89 7.22
CA ILE A 19 0.72 0.59 6.58
C ILE A 19 1.80 1.30 7.39
N ILE A 20 2.91 0.63 7.64
CA ILE A 20 4.10 1.22 8.24
C ILE A 20 5.27 1.13 7.26
N THR A 21 6.32 1.91 7.48
CA THR A 21 7.55 1.73 6.71
C THR A 21 8.10 0.33 6.93
N GLY A 22 8.64 -0.28 5.87
CA GLY A 22 9.18 -1.63 5.92
C GLY A 22 8.17 -2.75 5.67
N GLU A 23 6.93 -2.43 5.27
CA GLU A 23 5.92 -3.44 4.93
C GLU A 23 6.32 -4.27 3.72
N ILE A 24 5.85 -5.53 3.70
CA ILE A 24 6.28 -6.54 2.74
C ILE A 24 5.43 -6.43 1.48
N LEU A 25 6.09 -6.24 0.33
CA LEU A 25 5.46 -6.34 -0.99
C LEU A 25 6.14 -7.44 -1.79
N GLN A 26 5.34 -8.40 -2.25
CA GLN A 26 5.76 -9.47 -3.14
C GLN A 26 4.95 -9.41 -4.42
N THR A 27 5.62 -9.61 -5.54
CA THR A 27 4.96 -9.45 -6.84
C THR A 27 5.73 -10.14 -7.95
N LYS A 28 4.98 -10.73 -8.87
CA LYS A 28 5.42 -11.21 -10.18
C LYS A 28 4.30 -10.97 -11.18
N LEU A 29 4.61 -10.27 -12.26
CA LEU A 29 3.64 -9.83 -13.26
C LEU A 29 4.10 -10.28 -14.64
N TYR A 30 3.16 -10.69 -15.47
CA TYR A 30 3.45 -11.25 -16.79
C TYR A 30 2.58 -10.59 -17.86
N GLU A 31 3.15 -10.44 -19.04
CA GLU A 31 2.42 -10.06 -20.25
C GLU A 31 1.47 -11.19 -20.69
N ALA A 32 0.57 -10.91 -21.63
CA ALA A 32 -0.39 -11.91 -22.13
C ALA A 32 0.30 -13.16 -22.71
N GLY A 33 1.47 -12.98 -23.32
CA GLY A 33 2.29 -14.05 -23.89
C GLY A 33 3.02 -14.92 -22.86
N GLY A 34 2.94 -14.58 -21.56
CA GLY A 34 3.57 -15.33 -20.48
C GLY A 34 4.98 -14.86 -20.12
N GLU A 35 5.54 -13.90 -20.84
CA GLU A 35 6.81 -13.25 -20.49
C GLU A 35 6.67 -12.36 -19.25
N GLU A 36 7.67 -12.35 -18.38
CA GLU A 36 7.68 -11.43 -17.24
C GLU A 36 7.83 -9.99 -17.73
N ILE A 37 7.13 -9.06 -17.09
CA ILE A 37 7.22 -7.64 -17.47
C ILE A 37 8.66 -7.11 -17.36
N ALA A 38 8.97 -6.07 -18.13
CA ALA A 38 10.32 -5.53 -18.26
C ALA A 38 11.05 -5.36 -16.92
N ARG A 39 12.33 -5.74 -16.88
CA ARG A 39 13.20 -5.60 -15.69
C ARG A 39 13.28 -4.17 -15.14
N THR A 40 13.13 -3.16 -16.00
CA THR A 40 13.13 -1.73 -15.64
C THR A 40 11.80 -1.24 -15.07
N SER A 41 10.81 -2.12 -14.91
CA SER A 41 9.52 -1.76 -14.31
C SER A 41 9.72 -1.28 -12.88
N ARG A 42 8.88 -0.34 -12.47
CA ARG A 42 8.79 0.14 -11.09
C ARG A 42 7.33 0.14 -10.67
N GLY A 43 7.07 0.05 -9.39
CA GLY A 43 5.73 0.19 -8.88
C GLY A 43 5.51 1.53 -8.20
N LEU A 44 4.23 1.89 -8.07
CA LEU A 44 3.80 3.10 -7.39
C LEU A 44 2.55 2.77 -6.57
N ILE A 45 2.63 2.99 -5.26
CA ILE A 45 1.49 2.91 -4.37
C ILE A 45 0.84 4.28 -4.31
N THR A 46 -0.46 4.30 -4.53
CA THR A 46 -1.31 5.48 -4.39
C THR A 46 -2.49 5.14 -3.50
N PHE A 47 -3.15 6.15 -2.95
CA PHE A 47 -4.44 5.96 -2.29
C PHE A 47 -5.48 6.95 -2.78
N LEU A 48 -6.74 6.53 -2.72
CA LEU A 48 -7.89 7.34 -3.06
C LEU A 48 -8.82 7.42 -1.85
N GLU A 49 -8.97 8.62 -1.31
CA GLU A 49 -9.92 8.90 -0.24
C GLU A 49 -11.38 8.67 -0.71
N PRO A 50 -12.30 8.34 0.22
CA PRO A 50 -13.72 8.27 -0.10
C PRO A 50 -14.20 9.57 -0.74
N ASN A 51 -15.04 9.45 -1.77
CA ASN A 51 -15.64 10.58 -2.49
C ASN A 51 -14.64 11.52 -3.19
N LYS A 52 -13.38 11.11 -3.33
CA LYS A 52 -12.39 11.82 -4.17
C LYS A 52 -12.26 11.13 -5.53
N VAL A 53 -11.84 11.92 -6.51
CA VAL A 53 -11.61 11.47 -7.89
C VAL A 53 -10.11 11.29 -8.15
N LEU A 54 -9.27 12.08 -7.49
CA LEU A 54 -7.81 12.06 -7.67
C LEU A 54 -7.14 11.25 -6.57
N ALA A 55 -6.39 10.23 -6.97
CA ALA A 55 -5.54 9.46 -6.07
C ALA A 55 -4.29 10.28 -5.72
N LYS A 56 -3.81 10.12 -4.48
CA LYS A 56 -2.59 10.72 -3.97
C LYS A 56 -1.48 9.68 -3.98
N GLU A 57 -0.29 10.07 -4.39
CA GLU A 57 0.89 9.22 -4.37
C GLU A 57 1.38 9.01 -2.94
N ILE A 58 1.85 7.80 -2.67
CA ILE A 58 2.47 7.44 -1.39
C ILE A 58 3.95 7.23 -1.61
N VAL A 59 4.30 6.24 -2.44
CA VAL A 59 5.69 5.79 -2.58
C VAL A 59 5.88 4.97 -3.86
N GLU A 60 7.02 5.17 -4.54
CA GLU A 60 7.53 4.26 -5.56
C GLU A 60 8.24 3.07 -4.92
N TRP A 61 8.25 1.92 -5.59
CA TRP A 61 8.98 0.73 -5.15
C TRP A 61 9.62 -0.01 -6.31
N ASP A 62 10.73 -0.70 -6.04
CA ASP A 62 11.49 -1.41 -7.07
C ASP A 62 10.87 -2.76 -7.40
N TYR A 63 10.65 -3.02 -8.69
CA TYR A 63 10.10 -4.30 -9.13
C TYR A 63 11.14 -5.43 -9.00
N PRO A 64 10.84 -6.54 -8.30
CA PRO A 64 11.79 -7.60 -8.02
C PRO A 64 11.93 -8.58 -9.19
N PHE A 65 12.36 -8.10 -10.36
CA PHE A 65 12.52 -8.94 -11.56
C PHE A 65 13.50 -10.10 -11.31
N ASP A 66 14.66 -9.81 -10.73
CA ASP A 66 15.74 -10.81 -10.54
C ASP A 66 15.49 -11.77 -9.36
N VAL A 67 14.40 -11.59 -8.60
CA VAL A 67 14.08 -12.42 -7.45
C VAL A 67 12.83 -13.24 -7.75
N SER A 68 13.00 -14.57 -7.87
CA SER A 68 11.88 -15.48 -8.05
C SER A 68 10.87 -15.39 -6.90
N TRP A 69 9.59 -15.63 -7.19
CA TRP A 69 8.49 -15.55 -6.20
C TRP A 69 8.81 -16.28 -4.89
N LYS A 70 9.27 -17.54 -4.98
CA LYS A 70 9.60 -18.38 -3.80
C LYS A 70 10.70 -17.79 -2.93
N ASN A 71 11.61 -17.01 -3.52
CA ASN A 71 12.75 -16.42 -2.82
C ASN A 71 12.45 -15.01 -2.27
N GLN A 72 11.37 -14.35 -2.69
CA GLN A 72 11.04 -13.00 -2.23
C GLN A 72 10.77 -12.97 -0.72
N GLN A 73 10.12 -13.99 -0.15
CA GLN A 73 9.92 -14.08 1.31
C GLN A 73 11.24 -14.17 2.08
N ALA A 74 12.21 -14.94 1.60
CA ALA A 74 13.51 -15.08 2.27
C ALA A 74 14.37 -13.80 2.17
N LYS A 75 14.20 -13.03 1.09
CA LYS A 75 14.89 -11.77 0.84
C LYS A 75 14.35 -10.59 1.68
N PHE A 76 13.11 -10.69 2.16
CA PHE A 76 12.55 -9.74 3.13
C PHE A 76 13.35 -9.70 4.44
N TYR A 77 13.75 -10.86 4.98
CA TYR A 77 14.55 -10.93 6.21
C TYR A 77 15.95 -10.30 6.08
N ARG A 78 16.32 -9.88 4.86
CA ARG A 78 17.57 -9.18 4.55
C ARG A 78 17.35 -7.73 4.11
N ASP A 79 16.15 -7.18 4.33
CA ASP A 79 15.76 -5.80 4.05
C ASP A 79 15.80 -5.38 2.56
N THR A 80 15.76 -6.34 1.63
CA THR A 80 15.93 -6.04 0.19
C THR A 80 14.65 -5.87 -0.61
N LEU A 81 13.48 -6.14 -0.01
CA LEU A 81 12.16 -6.12 -0.68
C LEU A 81 11.08 -5.44 0.17
N LYS A 82 11.49 -4.44 0.93
CA LYS A 82 10.62 -3.65 1.80
C LYS A 82 10.11 -2.42 1.07
N VAL A 83 8.88 -2.02 1.38
CA VAL A 83 8.35 -0.72 0.94
C VAL A 83 8.59 0.30 2.05
N ASP A 84 9.48 1.24 1.79
CA ASP A 84 9.80 2.31 2.73
C ASP A 84 8.94 3.54 2.46
N LEU A 85 8.10 3.89 3.42
CA LEU A 85 7.27 5.09 3.32
C LEU A 85 8.14 6.35 3.42
N PRO A 86 7.70 7.49 2.88
CA PRO A 86 8.42 8.75 3.05
C PRO A 86 8.70 9.04 4.53
N SER A 87 9.88 9.58 4.84
CA SER A 87 10.34 9.79 6.23
C SER A 87 9.42 10.66 7.08
N HIS A 88 8.67 11.56 6.44
CA HIS A 88 7.67 12.43 7.08
C HIS A 88 6.29 11.76 7.26
N MET A 89 6.09 10.56 6.72
CA MET A 89 4.89 9.72 6.85
C MET A 89 5.25 8.24 7.09
N PRO A 90 5.99 7.89 8.16
CA PRO A 90 6.46 6.52 8.40
C PRO A 90 5.32 5.55 8.80
N THR A 91 4.11 6.07 8.95
CA THR A 91 2.88 5.34 9.24
C THR A 91 1.73 6.03 8.52
N MET A 92 0.88 5.25 7.85
CA MET A 92 -0.37 5.71 7.28
C MET A 92 -1.53 4.84 7.72
N VAL A 93 -2.66 5.46 8.05
CA VAL A 93 -3.88 4.78 8.48
C VAL A 93 -5.00 5.09 7.49
N PHE A 94 -5.67 4.04 7.03
CA PHE A 94 -6.71 4.09 6.02
C PHE A 94 -8.03 3.65 6.63
N THR A 95 -9.03 4.51 6.49
CA THR A 95 -10.39 4.28 6.99
C THR A 95 -11.27 3.60 5.93
N PRO A 96 -12.43 3.03 6.34
CA PRO A 96 -13.45 2.51 5.45
C PRO A 96 -13.67 3.33 4.17
N GLY A 97 -13.78 2.63 3.05
CA GLY A 97 -14.02 3.22 1.73
C GLY A 97 -12.79 3.83 1.05
N THR A 98 -11.67 3.98 1.77
CA THR A 98 -10.40 4.40 1.16
C THR A 98 -9.88 3.26 0.29
N ALA A 99 -9.36 3.57 -0.89
CA ALA A 99 -8.74 2.57 -1.76
C ALA A 99 -7.22 2.71 -1.77
N LEU A 100 -6.50 1.64 -1.47
CA LEU A 100 -5.10 1.47 -1.84
C LEU A 100 -5.04 0.97 -3.28
N ILE A 101 -4.18 1.58 -4.08
CA ILE A 101 -4.05 1.29 -5.49
C ILE A 101 -2.57 1.05 -5.79
N PHE A 102 -2.26 -0.14 -6.30
CA PHE A 102 -0.93 -0.55 -6.71
C PHE A 102 -0.83 -0.43 -8.22
N ASN A 103 0.02 0.47 -8.67
CA ASN A 103 0.30 0.73 -10.07
C ASN A 103 1.67 0.19 -10.43
N ILE A 104 1.85 -0.12 -11.71
CA ILE A 104 3.14 -0.43 -12.31
C ILE A 104 3.41 0.55 -13.43
N LEU A 105 4.62 1.11 -13.39
CA LEU A 105 5.25 1.92 -14.42
C LEU A 105 6.16 1.00 -15.23
N SER A 106 5.77 0.66 -16.46
CA SER A 106 6.51 -0.28 -17.29
C SER A 106 6.55 0.12 -18.75
N THR A 107 7.55 -0.36 -19.48
CA THR A 107 7.55 -0.36 -20.96
C THR A 107 6.84 -1.58 -21.53
N SER A 108 6.63 -2.62 -20.72
CA SER A 108 5.85 -3.81 -21.08
C SER A 108 4.37 -3.52 -21.19
N THR A 109 3.69 -4.35 -21.98
CA THR A 109 2.23 -4.27 -22.13
C THR A 109 1.56 -5.14 -21.07
N ILE A 110 1.03 -4.51 -20.02
CA ILE A 110 0.31 -5.22 -18.97
C ILE A 110 -1.12 -5.54 -19.46
N PRO A 111 -1.49 -6.82 -19.56
CA PRO A 111 -2.79 -7.21 -20.09
C PRO A 111 -3.92 -6.83 -19.14
N SER A 112 -5.12 -6.61 -19.71
CA SER A 112 -6.34 -6.39 -18.91
C SER A 112 -6.78 -7.65 -18.15
N THR A 113 -6.52 -8.82 -18.74
CA THR A 113 -6.75 -10.12 -18.11
C THR A 113 -5.43 -10.61 -17.52
N VAL A 114 -5.45 -10.88 -16.22
CA VAL A 114 -4.26 -11.29 -15.47
C VAL A 114 -3.77 -12.66 -15.95
N HIS A 115 -2.49 -12.75 -16.33
CA HIS A 115 -1.87 -14.02 -16.69
C HIS A 115 -1.80 -14.96 -15.46
N THR A 116 -1.96 -16.26 -15.66
CA THR A 116 -2.11 -17.27 -14.58
C THR A 116 -0.93 -17.36 -13.62
N ASN A 117 0.28 -17.01 -14.08
CA ASN A 117 1.50 -16.98 -13.25
C ASN A 117 1.64 -15.70 -12.43
N THR A 118 0.79 -14.70 -12.65
CA THR A 118 0.81 -13.45 -11.90
C THR A 118 0.53 -13.72 -10.42
N ARG A 119 1.34 -13.14 -9.55
CA ARG A 119 1.22 -13.23 -8.10
C ARG A 119 1.45 -11.86 -7.50
N PHE A 120 0.67 -11.51 -6.49
CA PHE A 120 0.80 -10.26 -5.75
C PHE A 120 0.42 -10.51 -4.30
N SER A 121 1.21 -9.97 -3.37
CA SER A 121 0.92 -9.94 -1.94
C SER A 121 1.45 -8.64 -1.37
N PHE A 122 0.66 -8.00 -0.52
CA PHE A 122 1.08 -6.84 0.25
C PHE A 122 0.62 -6.97 1.68
N HIS A 123 1.56 -6.83 2.62
CA HIS A 123 1.28 -6.94 4.03
C HIS A 123 0.78 -5.61 4.56
N VAL A 124 -0.28 -5.69 5.37
CA VAL A 124 -0.86 -4.55 6.06
C VAL A 124 -1.24 -4.97 7.48
N GLN A 125 -1.25 -4.00 8.39
CA GLN A 125 -1.72 -4.21 9.74
C GLN A 125 -3.21 -3.91 9.83
N LEU A 126 -3.97 -4.83 10.43
CA LEU A 126 -5.36 -4.59 10.79
C LEU A 126 -5.42 -4.02 12.20
N PHE A 127 -6.24 -2.99 12.38
CA PHE A 127 -6.54 -2.51 13.72
C PHE A 127 -7.42 -3.57 14.42
N ASN A 128 -6.88 -4.19 15.47
CA ASN A 128 -7.53 -5.31 16.16
C ASN A 128 -8.84 -4.81 16.81
N GLY A 129 -10.01 -5.36 16.44
CA GLY A 129 -11.29 -5.03 17.10
C GLY A 129 -12.19 -3.96 16.44
N SER A 130 -12.02 -3.67 15.14
CA SER A 130 -12.94 -2.88 14.26
C SER A 130 -12.85 -1.35 14.30
N TYR A 131 -13.44 -0.73 13.27
CA TYR A 131 -13.57 0.71 13.07
C TYR A 131 -14.13 1.48 14.28
N ALA A 132 -15.06 0.89 15.04
CA ALA A 132 -15.66 1.54 16.20
C ALA A 132 -14.62 1.89 17.29
N GLN A 133 -13.71 0.95 17.59
CA GLN A 133 -12.64 1.17 18.57
C GLN A 133 -11.64 2.24 18.09
N TYR A 134 -11.35 2.27 16.78
CA TYR A 134 -10.53 3.31 16.19
C TYR A 134 -11.16 4.70 16.34
N ILE A 135 -12.48 4.83 16.09
CA ILE A 135 -13.19 6.10 16.30
C ILE A 135 -13.18 6.51 17.76
N GLU A 136 -13.42 5.59 18.69
CA GLU A 136 -13.36 5.88 20.13
C GLU A 136 -11.98 6.39 20.54
N TYR A 137 -10.91 5.72 20.11
CA TYR A 137 -9.53 6.12 20.37
C TYR A 137 -9.23 7.52 19.81
N LYS A 138 -9.63 7.79 18.56
CA LYS A 138 -9.42 9.08 17.90
C LYS A 138 -10.16 10.21 18.63
N THR A 139 -11.40 9.97 19.05
CA THR A 139 -12.20 10.94 19.80
C THR A 139 -11.57 11.24 21.16
N ARG A 140 -11.12 10.22 21.89
CA ARG A 140 -10.44 10.41 23.19
C ARG A 140 -9.17 11.27 23.06
N ILE A 141 -8.35 11.04 22.02
CA ILE A 141 -7.15 11.85 21.79
C ILE A 141 -7.49 13.31 21.47
N ALA A 142 -8.50 13.55 20.64
CA ALA A 142 -8.92 14.90 20.30
C ALA A 142 -9.32 15.68 21.56
N VAL A 143 -10.10 15.06 22.45
CA VAL A 143 -10.51 15.65 23.74
C VAL A 143 -9.30 15.96 24.63
N VAL A 144 -8.33 15.05 24.73
CA VAL A 144 -7.12 15.28 25.53
C VAL A 144 -6.25 16.40 24.94
N GLY A 145 -6.12 16.45 23.61
CA GLY A 145 -5.40 17.53 22.91
C GLY A 145 -6.05 18.90 23.13
N ASP A 146 -7.38 18.96 23.11
CA ASP A 146 -8.12 20.18 23.38
C ASP A 146 -7.97 20.64 24.84
N VAL A 147 -8.02 19.70 25.82
CA VAL A 147 -7.77 20.01 27.23
C VAL A 147 -6.33 20.51 27.46
N ALA A 148 -5.33 19.86 26.85
CA ALA A 148 -3.94 20.29 26.95
C ALA A 148 -3.72 21.70 26.35
N LYS A 149 -4.40 22.02 25.24
CA LYS A 149 -4.35 23.34 24.59
C LYS A 149 -5.03 24.44 25.42
N VAL A 150 -6.07 24.10 26.17
CA VAL A 150 -6.74 25.02 27.13
C VAL A 150 -5.86 25.22 28.37
N MET A 151 -5.19 24.17 28.86
CA MET A 151 -4.32 24.25 30.04
C MET A 151 -2.96 24.92 29.78
N GLY A 152 -2.42 24.85 28.57
CA GLY A 152 -1.15 25.50 28.18
C GLY A 152 -1.27 26.98 27.79
N LYS A 153 -2.46 27.59 27.92
CA LYS A 153 -2.73 29.01 27.64
C LYS A 153 -2.82 29.88 28.91
N ARG A 154 -2.18 29.48 30.01
CA ARG A 154 -2.03 30.31 31.21
C ARG A 154 -0.60 30.79 31.37
#